data_AF-A0A935E6A0-F1
#
_entry.id   AF-A0A935E6A0-F1
#
_cell.length_a   1.000
_cell.length_b   1.000
_cell.length_c   1.000
_cell.angle_alpha   90.00
_cell.angle_beta   90.00
_cell.angle_gamma   90.00
#
_symmetry.space_group_name_H-M   'P 1'
#
loop_
_entity.id
_entity.type
_entity.pdbx_description
1 polymer ?
#
loop_
_entity_poly.entity_id
_entity_poly.type
_entity_poly.pdbx_seq_one_letter_code
_entity_poly.pdbx_strand_id
1 'polypeptide(L)'
;MSLFSVFNMSDRFAEVIKRFPVVMIFAFLTTISLLFIDTYEDNFLRWSLIGYIGFLVMLDWAIFKEAYQLSSHKYWVGVGILSILLFVYYYFIPASFQEEISCFWYFTIGLNVVLHFMCAVIPFFKNYTQKAFVNYNIQVFLSWIKSAFYALVTY
;
A
#
# COMPACT_ATOMS: atom_id res chain seq x y z
N MET A 1 21.01 -2.12 -25.37
CA MET A 1 20.11 -1.19 -24.66
C MET A 1 20.91 -0.55 -23.54
N SER A 2 21.15 0.76 -23.63
CA SER A 2 22.01 1.49 -22.70
C SER A 2 21.41 1.47 -21.29
N LEU A 3 22.25 1.15 -20.29
CA LEU A 3 21.93 1.22 -18.85
C LEU A 3 21.36 2.60 -18.46
N PHE A 4 21.63 3.63 -19.27
CA PHE A 4 21.20 5.01 -19.06
C PHE A 4 19.83 5.38 -19.64
N SER A 5 19.22 4.59 -20.54
CA SER A 5 17.84 4.87 -20.99
C SER A 5 16.77 4.50 -19.95
N VAL A 6 17.22 3.98 -18.80
CA VAL A 6 16.43 3.64 -17.60
C VAL A 6 16.20 4.87 -16.70
N PHE A 7 16.89 5.99 -16.95
CA PHE A 7 16.95 7.15 -16.05
C PHE A 7 15.77 8.11 -16.09
N ASN A 8 14.70 7.83 -16.85
CA ASN A 8 13.42 8.55 -16.70
C ASN A 8 12.65 8.08 -15.45
N MET A 9 13.35 7.94 -14.32
CA MET A 9 12.71 7.65 -13.03
C MET A 9 11.78 8.79 -12.61
N SER A 10 12.13 10.04 -12.92
CA SER A 10 11.28 11.20 -12.66
C SER A 10 9.93 11.08 -13.36
N ASP A 11 9.92 10.65 -14.62
CA ASP A 11 8.71 10.56 -15.42
C ASP A 11 7.84 9.39 -14.94
N ARG A 12 8.47 8.24 -14.64
CA ARG A 12 7.77 7.09 -14.06
C ARG A 12 7.19 7.39 -12.67
N PHE A 13 7.94 8.12 -11.84
CA PHE A 13 7.46 8.53 -10.53
C PHE A 13 6.29 9.50 -10.65
N ALA A 14 6.37 10.47 -11.57
CA ALA A 14 5.27 11.40 -11.86
C ALA A 14 4.03 10.67 -12.40
N GLU A 15 4.21 9.65 -13.24
CA GLU A 15 3.11 8.78 -13.69
C GLU A 15 2.46 8.03 -12.52
N VAL A 16 3.26 7.46 -11.61
CA VAL A 16 2.77 6.77 -10.42
C VAL A 16 2.00 7.71 -9.50
N ILE A 17 2.51 8.91 -9.23
CA ILE A 17 1.80 9.92 -8.42
C ILE A 17 0.46 10.28 -9.05
N LYS A 18 0.43 10.50 -10.37
CA LYS A 18 -0.81 10.85 -11.08
C LYS A 18 -1.82 9.70 -11.07
N ARG A 19 -1.34 8.46 -11.15
CA ARG A 19 -2.18 7.26 -11.15
C ARG A 19 -2.72 6.93 -9.75
N PHE A 20 -1.90 7.11 -8.72
CA PHE A 20 -2.19 6.69 -7.34
C PHE A 20 -2.00 7.82 -6.31
N PRO A 21 -2.67 8.99 -6.46
CA PRO A 21 -2.38 10.16 -5.64
C PRO A 21 -2.64 9.92 -4.14
N VAL A 22 -3.76 9.25 -3.81
CA VAL A 22 -4.11 8.95 -2.41
C VAL A 22 -3.13 7.96 -1.78
N VAL A 23 -2.73 6.94 -2.55
CA VAL A 23 -1.75 5.92 -2.10
C VAL A 23 -0.42 6.59 -1.76
N MET A 24 0.02 7.54 -2.61
CA MET A 24 1.27 8.29 -2.37
C MET A 24 1.20 9.17 -1.12
N ILE A 25 0.04 9.75 -0.80
CA ILE A 25 -0.13 10.50 0.45
C ILE A 25 0.08 9.58 1.65
N PHE A 26 -0.58 8.41 1.67
CA PHE A 26 -0.39 7.45 2.77
C PHE A 26 1.05 6.93 2.83
N ALA A 27 1.68 6.63 1.69
CA ALA A 27 3.08 6.21 1.64
C ALA A 27 4.00 7.28 2.25
N PHE A 28 3.83 8.55 1.86
CA PHE A 28 4.61 9.66 2.37
C PHE A 28 4.41 9.90 3.87
N LEU A 29 3.16 9.89 4.34
CA LEU A 29 2.84 10.02 5.77
C LEU A 29 3.46 8.90 6.60
N THR A 30 3.41 7.66 6.08
CA THR A 30 4.03 6.49 6.72
C THR A 30 5.55 6.62 6.78
N THR A 31 6.17 7.06 5.69
CA THR A 31 7.63 7.27 5.66
C THR A 31 8.05 8.33 6.67
N ILE A 32 7.34 9.46 6.74
CA ILE A 32 7.61 10.49 7.75
C ILE A 32 7.44 9.91 9.15
N SER A 33 6.33 9.23 9.43
CA SER A 33 6.09 8.75 10.79
C SER A 33 7.12 7.72 11.24
N LEU A 34 7.62 6.89 10.32
CA LEU A 34 8.69 5.93 10.59
C LEU A 34 10.04 6.61 10.86
N LEU A 35 10.36 7.71 10.16
CA LEU A 35 11.61 8.45 10.40
C LEU A 35 11.68 9.07 11.80
N PHE A 36 10.53 9.36 12.42
CA PHE A 36 10.46 10.00 13.73
C PHE A 36 10.09 9.04 14.87
N ILE A 37 9.98 7.73 14.60
CA ILE A 37 9.52 6.75 15.58
C ILE A 37 10.45 6.67 16.81
N ASP A 38 11.77 6.76 16.59
CA ASP A 38 12.77 6.72 17.66
C ASP A 38 12.91 8.05 18.43
N THR A 39 12.31 9.13 17.93
CA THR A 39 12.41 10.47 18.54
C THR A 39 11.20 10.81 19.41
N TYR A 40 10.03 10.20 19.14
CA TYR A 40 8.77 10.51 19.81
C TYR A 40 7.97 9.21 20.05
N GLU A 41 8.12 8.63 21.24
CA GLU A 41 7.95 7.18 21.49
C GLU A 41 6.53 6.62 21.30
N ASP A 42 5.44 7.33 21.62
CA ASP A 42 4.12 6.65 21.72
C ASP A 42 3.13 6.94 20.56
N ASN A 43 3.06 8.18 20.07
CA ASN A 43 2.05 8.49 19.04
C ASN A 43 2.50 8.10 17.63
N PHE A 44 3.81 8.10 17.35
CA PHE A 44 4.34 7.85 16.02
C PHE A 44 4.22 6.38 15.60
N LEU A 45 4.15 5.44 16.55
CA LEU A 45 3.83 4.05 16.28
C LEU A 45 2.44 3.92 15.64
N ARG A 46 1.43 4.52 16.28
CA ARG A 46 0.05 4.49 15.78
C ARG A 46 -0.05 5.08 14.38
N TRP A 47 0.60 6.23 14.17
CA TRP A 47 0.66 6.90 12.87
C TRP A 47 1.35 6.07 11.79
N SER A 48 2.41 5.35 12.15
CA SER A 48 3.12 4.46 11.23
C SER A 48 2.28 3.24 10.85
N LEU A 49 1.60 2.62 11.81
CA LEU A 49 0.74 1.46 11.56
C LEU A 49 -0.49 1.83 10.74
N ILE A 50 -1.21 2.90 11.10
CA ILE A 50 -2.35 3.36 10.31
C ILE A 50 -1.93 3.84 8.92
N GLY A 51 -0.78 4.51 8.82
CA GLY A 51 -0.22 4.95 7.55
C GLY A 51 0.02 3.75 6.64
N TYR A 52 0.66 2.70 7.16
CA TYR A 52 0.99 1.50 6.41
C TYR A 52 -0.24 0.70 5.99
N ILE A 53 -1.18 0.45 6.91
CA ILE A 53 -2.44 -0.23 6.57
C ILE A 53 -3.26 0.62 5.59
N GLY A 54 -3.29 1.94 5.78
CA GLY A 54 -3.95 2.86 4.87
C GLY A 54 -3.33 2.87 3.48
N PHE A 55 -2.00 2.79 3.37
CA PHE A 55 -1.30 2.63 2.10
C PHE A 55 -1.78 1.37 1.36
N LEU A 56 -1.82 0.21 2.03
CA LEU A 56 -2.26 -1.05 1.42
C LEU A 56 -3.73 -1.00 1.00
N VAL A 57 -4.62 -0.54 1.89
CA VAL A 57 -6.05 -0.43 1.61
C VAL A 57 -6.32 0.50 0.41
N MET A 58 -5.63 1.64 0.35
CA MET A 58 -5.80 2.60 -0.75
C MET A 58 -5.21 2.08 -2.06
N LEU A 59 -4.12 1.30 -2.00
CA LEU A 59 -3.56 0.62 -3.16
C LEU A 59 -4.56 -0.39 -3.72
N ASP A 60 -5.09 -1.26 -2.87
CA ASP A 60 -6.11 -2.25 -3.23
C ASP A 60 -7.36 -1.58 -3.82
N TRP A 61 -7.84 -0.50 -3.20
CA TRP A 61 -8.98 0.24 -3.71
C TRP A 61 -8.72 0.91 -5.07
N ALA A 62 -7.50 1.41 -5.30
CA ALA A 62 -7.12 1.98 -6.58
C ALA A 62 -7.01 0.89 -7.67
N ILE A 63 -6.43 -0.27 -7.35
CA ILE A 63 -6.40 -1.42 -8.26
C ILE A 63 -7.82 -1.90 -8.56
N PHE A 64 -8.70 -1.95 -7.55
CA PHE A 64 -10.10 -2.29 -7.72
C PHE A 64 -10.81 -1.30 -8.66
N LYS A 65 -10.55 0.01 -8.50
CA LYS A 65 -11.07 1.03 -9.42
C LYS A 65 -10.69 0.74 -10.87
N GLU A 66 -9.42 0.45 -11.13
CA GLU A 66 -8.92 0.21 -12.47
C GLU A 66 -9.45 -1.11 -13.06
N ALA A 67 -9.41 -2.20 -12.29
CA ALA A 67 -9.86 -3.50 -12.74
C ALA A 67 -11.36 -3.55 -13.06
N TYR A 68 -12.16 -2.78 -12.33
CA TYR A 68 -13.62 -2.75 -12.46
C TYR A 68 -14.16 -1.52 -13.16
N GLN A 69 -13.29 -0.64 -13.66
CA GLN A 69 -13.67 0.61 -14.35
C GLN A 69 -14.68 1.45 -13.53
N LEU A 70 -14.43 1.57 -12.23
CA LEU A 70 -15.31 2.34 -11.35
C LEU A 70 -15.34 3.82 -11.72
N SER A 71 -16.53 4.41 -11.64
CA SER A 71 -16.69 5.85 -11.83
C SER A 71 -15.95 6.65 -10.74
N SER A 72 -15.47 7.85 -11.09
CA SER A 72 -14.73 8.72 -10.17
C SER A 72 -15.51 9.02 -8.89
N HIS A 73 -16.83 9.23 -8.98
CA HIS A 73 -17.66 9.44 -7.80
C HIS A 73 -17.62 8.23 -6.85
N LYS A 74 -17.80 7.01 -7.37
CA LYS A 74 -17.79 5.80 -6.53
C LYS A 74 -16.43 5.58 -5.89
N TYR A 75 -15.35 5.86 -6.64
CA TYR A 75 -14.00 5.81 -6.10
C TYR A 75 -13.82 6.73 -4.89
N TRP A 76 -14.20 8.01 -5.00
CA TRP A 76 -14.04 8.97 -3.90
C TRP A 76 -14.93 8.69 -2.70
N VAL A 77 -16.16 8.19 -2.92
CA VAL A 77 -17.00 7.69 -1.82
C VAL A 77 -16.31 6.54 -1.09
N GLY A 78 -15.73 5.59 -1.84
CA GLY A 78 -14.94 4.50 -1.25
C GLY A 78 -13.74 5.00 -0.46
N VAL A 79 -12.98 5.96 -0.99
CA VAL A 79 -11.87 6.59 -0.27
C VAL A 79 -12.35 7.21 1.05
N GLY A 80 -13.49 7.90 1.05
CA GLY A 80 -14.07 8.48 2.26
C GLY A 80 -14.45 7.43 3.30
N ILE A 81 -15.14 6.36 2.88
CA ILE A 81 -15.52 5.25 3.76
C ILE A 81 -14.28 4.58 4.36
N LEU A 82 -13.29 4.26 3.53
CA LEU A 82 -12.05 3.63 3.97
C LEU A 82 -11.26 4.53 4.92
N SER A 83 -11.26 5.85 4.69
CA SER A 83 -10.61 6.81 5.58
C SER A 83 -11.29 6.87 6.96
N ILE A 84 -12.63 6.79 7.01
CA ILE A 84 -13.38 6.69 8.27
C ILE A 84 -13.06 5.39 8.99
N LEU A 85 -13.02 4.26 8.26
CA LEU A 85 -12.67 2.97 8.86
C LEU A 85 -11.24 2.94 9.41
N LEU A 86 -10.28 3.54 8.69
CA LEU A 86 -8.91 3.72 9.16
C LEU A 86 -8.88 4.61 10.42
N PHE A 87 -9.62 5.72 10.43
CA PHE A 87 -9.71 6.58 11.60
C PHE A 87 -10.31 5.86 12.82
N VAL A 88 -11.33 5.02 12.63
CA VAL A 88 -11.85 4.16 13.70
C VAL A 88 -10.77 3.17 14.16
N TYR A 89 -10.09 2.51 13.22
CA TYR A 89 -9.01 1.57 13.50
C TYR A 89 -7.86 2.20 14.30
N TYR A 90 -7.53 3.48 14.08
CA TYR A 90 -6.52 4.24 14.83
C TYR A 90 -6.67 4.10 16.35
N TYR A 91 -7.91 4.19 16.85
CA TYR A 91 -8.21 4.15 18.28
C TYR A 91 -8.03 2.76 18.89
N PHE A 92 -7.97 1.71 18.07
CA PHE A 92 -7.68 0.35 18.53
C PHE A 92 -6.19 0.04 18.56
N ILE A 93 -5.33 0.89 17.97
CA ILE A 93 -3.89 0.66 17.95
C ILE A 93 -3.31 0.98 19.34
N PRO A 94 -2.52 0.08 19.96
CA PRO A 94 -1.79 0.35 21.18
C PRO A 94 -0.90 1.59 21.06
N ALA A 95 -0.71 2.32 22.15
CA ALA A 95 0.18 3.49 22.16
C ALA A 95 1.66 3.07 22.17
N SER A 96 1.99 1.90 22.70
CA SER A 96 3.35 1.41 22.74
C SER A 96 3.41 -0.09 22.45
N PHE A 97 4.60 -0.58 22.14
CA PHE A 97 4.88 -2.02 21.96
C PHE A 97 4.94 -2.80 23.28
N GLN A 98 4.81 -2.14 24.43
CA GLN A 98 4.95 -2.78 25.74
C GLN A 98 3.70 -3.55 26.18
N GLU A 99 2.58 -3.42 25.46
CA GLU A 99 1.44 -4.30 25.70
C GLU A 99 1.81 -5.76 25.39
N GLU A 100 1.50 -6.67 26.32
CA GLU A 100 1.58 -8.12 26.10
C GLU A 100 0.95 -8.47 24.75
N ILE A 101 1.49 -9.50 24.06
CA ILE A 101 1.04 -9.91 22.73
C ILE A 101 -0.48 -10.12 22.73
N SER A 102 -1.20 -9.09 22.29
CA SER A 102 -2.65 -9.03 22.33
C SER A 102 -3.24 -9.53 21.02
N CYS A 103 -4.53 -9.89 21.05
CA CYS A 103 -5.28 -10.25 19.84
C CYS A 103 -5.22 -9.16 18.76
N PHE A 104 -4.97 -7.90 19.14
CA PHE A 104 -4.78 -6.80 18.21
C PHE A 104 -3.59 -7.03 17.27
N TRP A 105 -2.44 -7.48 17.78
CA TRP A 105 -1.24 -7.68 16.97
C TRP A 105 -1.42 -8.82 15.98
N TYR A 106 -2.04 -9.92 16.41
CA TYR A 106 -2.40 -11.03 15.52
C TYR A 106 -3.38 -10.59 14.42
N PHE A 107 -4.41 -9.83 14.78
CA PHE A 107 -5.35 -9.27 13.82
C PHE A 107 -4.65 -8.35 12.83
N THR A 108 -3.77 -7.46 13.30
CA THR A 108 -3.05 -6.49 12.47
C THR A 108 -2.10 -7.16 11.49
N ILE A 109 -1.35 -8.18 11.94
CA ILE A 109 -0.50 -8.99 11.07
C ILE A 109 -1.35 -9.75 10.04
N GLY A 110 -2.44 -10.38 10.47
CA GLY A 110 -3.36 -11.08 9.56
C GLY A 110 -3.96 -10.14 8.51
N LEU A 111 -4.40 -8.96 8.93
CA LEU A 111 -4.94 -7.92 8.05
C LEU A 111 -3.89 -7.45 7.04
N ASN A 112 -2.65 -7.18 7.49
CA ASN A 112 -1.54 -6.83 6.61
C ASN A 112 -1.34 -7.92 5.54
N VAL A 113 -1.21 -9.18 5.95
CA VAL A 113 -1.02 -10.31 5.02
C VAL A 113 -2.15 -10.36 3.98
N VAL A 114 -3.41 -10.26 4.42
CA VAL A 114 -4.56 -10.27 3.52
C VAL A 114 -4.48 -9.12 2.52
N LEU A 115 -4.34 -7.88 2.98
CA LEU A 115 -4.28 -6.70 2.12
C LEU A 115 -3.09 -6.76 1.16
N HIS A 116 -1.92 -7.20 1.63
CA HIS A 116 -0.75 -7.33 0.80
C HIS A 116 -0.97 -8.29 -0.37
N PHE A 117 -1.66 -9.41 -0.14
CA PHE A 117 -1.99 -10.36 -1.20
C PHE A 117 -3.21 -9.95 -2.03
N MET A 118 -4.06 -9.05 -1.55
CA MET A 118 -5.24 -8.61 -2.31
C MET A 118 -4.86 -7.90 -3.61
N CYS A 119 -3.77 -7.15 -3.66
CA CYS A 119 -3.29 -6.52 -4.91
C CYS A 119 -3.01 -7.54 -6.05
N ALA A 120 -2.69 -8.79 -5.69
CA ALA A 120 -2.46 -9.90 -6.61
C ALA A 120 -3.76 -10.55 -7.13
N VAL A 121 -4.84 -10.45 -6.36
CA VAL A 121 -6.08 -11.21 -6.58
C VAL A 121 -7.24 -10.33 -7.06
N ILE A 122 -7.33 -9.08 -6.60
CA ILE A 122 -8.40 -8.13 -6.90
C ILE A 122 -8.77 -8.08 -8.39
N PRO A 123 -7.84 -7.98 -9.35
CA PRO A 123 -8.19 -7.88 -10.76
C PRO A 123 -8.99 -9.07 -11.32
N PHE A 124 -9.02 -10.18 -10.58
CA PHE A 124 -9.56 -11.45 -11.03
C PHE A 124 -10.82 -11.89 -10.27
N PHE A 125 -11.41 -11.09 -9.36
CA PHE A 125 -12.63 -11.54 -8.66
C PHE A 125 -13.83 -11.75 -9.60
N LYS A 126 -13.89 -11.06 -10.75
CA LYS A 126 -15.01 -11.17 -11.70
C LYS A 126 -14.70 -12.03 -12.92
N ASN A 127 -13.52 -11.85 -13.51
CA ASN A 127 -13.13 -12.51 -14.75
C ASN A 127 -11.81 -13.25 -14.52
N TYR A 128 -11.89 -14.49 -14.03
CA TYR A 128 -10.72 -15.32 -13.83
C TYR A 128 -10.38 -16.10 -15.10
N THR A 129 -9.13 -15.99 -15.54
CA THR A 129 -8.51 -16.98 -16.44
C THR A 129 -7.13 -17.30 -15.92
N GLN A 130 -6.78 -18.59 -15.84
CA GLN A 130 -5.50 -19.04 -15.29
C GLN A 130 -4.31 -18.37 -15.98
N LYS A 131 -4.35 -18.25 -17.31
CA LYS A 131 -3.29 -17.61 -18.10
C LYS A 131 -3.12 -16.12 -17.75
N ALA A 132 -4.21 -15.37 -17.65
CA ALA A 132 -4.13 -13.94 -17.31
C ALA A 132 -3.67 -13.74 -15.85
N PHE A 133 -4.18 -14.56 -14.93
CA PHE A 133 -3.79 -14.53 -13.52
C PHE A 133 -2.29 -14.77 -13.33
N VAL A 134 -1.76 -15.83 -13.95
CA VAL A 134 -0.33 -16.18 -13.87
C VAL A 134 0.53 -15.08 -14.49
N ASN A 135 0.17 -14.62 -15.70
CA ASN A 135 0.94 -13.59 -16.39
C ASN A 135 0.98 -12.27 -15.61
N TYR A 136 -0.13 -11.85 -15.01
CA TYR A 136 -0.19 -10.65 -14.17
C TYR A 136 0.73 -10.79 -12.95
N ASN A 137 0.62 -11.89 -12.22
CA ASN A 137 1.42 -12.09 -11.01
C ASN A 137 2.92 -12.20 -11.29
N ILE A 138 3.31 -12.81 -12.41
CA ILE A 138 4.71 -12.80 -12.88
C ILE A 138 5.19 -11.36 -13.12
N GLN A 139 4.37 -10.51 -13.76
CA GLN A 139 4.73 -9.10 -14.01
C GLN A 139 4.85 -8.29 -12.72
N VAL A 140 3.93 -8.48 -11.77
CA VAL A 140 3.98 -7.85 -10.44
C VAL A 140 5.27 -8.26 -9.73
N PHE A 141 5.56 -9.56 -9.67
CA PHE A 141 6.76 -10.09 -9.03
C PHE A 141 8.05 -9.55 -9.67
N LEU A 142 8.16 -9.56 -11.00
CA LEU A 142 9.31 -9.02 -11.72
C LEU A 142 9.47 -7.51 -11.49
N SER A 143 8.38 -6.76 -11.38
CA SER A 143 8.41 -5.33 -11.10
C SER A 143 8.89 -5.04 -9.67
N TRP A 144 8.47 -5.87 -8.71
CA TRP A 144 8.93 -5.82 -7.33
C TRP A 144 10.43 -6.13 -7.22
N ILE A 145 10.91 -7.23 -7.83
CA ILE A 145 12.34 -7.57 -7.84
C ILE A 145 13.16 -6.44 -8.46
N LYS A 146 12.72 -5.88 -9.59
CA LYS A 146 13.42 -4.75 -10.22
C LYS A 146 13.51 -3.57 -9.26
N SER A 147 12.41 -3.22 -8.59
CA SER A 147 12.37 -2.11 -7.63
C SER A 147 13.30 -2.36 -6.43
N ALA A 148 13.29 -3.58 -5.87
CA ALA A 148 14.18 -3.97 -4.78
C ALA A 148 15.65 -3.94 -5.19
N PHE A 149 15.98 -4.43 -6.39
CA PHE A 149 17.34 -4.36 -6.94
C PHE A 149 17.80 -2.90 -7.13
N TYR A 150 16.95 -2.02 -7.65
CA TYR A 150 17.27 -0.60 -7.75
C TYR A 150 17.52 0.02 -6.37
N ALA A 151 16.67 -0.28 -5.38
CA ALA A 151 16.85 0.22 -4.02
C ALA A 151 18.18 -0.26 -3.42
N LEU A 152 18.57 -1.52 -3.64
CA LEU A 152 19.81 -2.10 -3.13
C LEU A 152 21.07 -1.57 -3.82
N VAL A 153 21.01 -1.29 -5.12
CA VAL A 153 22.19 -0.79 -5.88
C VAL A 153 22.38 0.72 -5.72
N THR A 154 21.30 1.47 -5.47
CA THR A 154 21.35 2.93 -5.32
C THR A 154 21.75 3.34 -3.90
N TYR A 155 21.63 2.43 -2.93
CA TYR A 155 22.07 2.58 -1.54
C TYR A 155 23.45 1.95 -1.34
#